data_AF-D5GGV1-F1
#
_entry.id   AF-D5GGV1-F1
#
_cell.length_a   1.000
_cell.length_b   1.000
_cell.length_c   1.000
_cell.angle_alpha   90.00
_cell.angle_beta   90.00
_cell.angle_gamma   90.00
#
_symmetry.space_group_name_H-M   'P 1'
#
loop_
_entity.id
_entity.type
_entity.pdbx_description
1 polymer ?
#
loop_
_entity_poly.entity_id
_entity_poly.type
_entity_poly.pdbx_seq_one_letter_code
_entity_poly.pdbx_strand_id
1 'polypeptide(L)'
;METNYALLRESLTPAILQKSILSPNPATDLEDLSDFLDYLTQELYTFLPPPLQTATPLSTTTLYHPLIPPLSTLPPSITESLTNYDIVPDTDDVEKLISRVLSEYIDAACTPPPEWTGAGSRNDACEICERVGVGITYHHLIPKSTHAKVIKRKWHPEVMLDSVAWLCRPCHSTVHRCASNEVLAREYYTVALLLEREDIQRGLKNR
;
A
#
# COMPACT_ATOMS: atom_id res chain seq x y z
N MET A 1 8.99 -5.34 -0.79
CA MET A 1 8.63 -6.73 -0.41
C MET A 1 7.60 -6.70 0.70
N GLU A 2 7.76 -5.89 1.74
CA GLU A 2 6.80 -5.80 2.87
C GLU A 2 5.39 -5.32 2.51
N THR A 3 5.22 -4.47 1.49
CA THR A 3 3.91 -3.85 1.20
C THR A 3 2.85 -4.85 0.76
N ASN A 4 3.17 -5.79 -0.15
CA ASN A 4 2.19 -6.75 -0.66
C ASN A 4 1.89 -7.87 0.33
N TYR A 5 2.89 -8.29 1.11
CA TYR A 5 2.67 -9.23 2.20
C TYR A 5 1.68 -8.64 3.22
N ALA A 6 1.87 -7.37 3.61
CA ALA A 6 0.96 -6.66 4.50
C ALA A 6 -0.45 -6.54 3.91
N LEU A 7 -0.58 -6.21 2.62
CA LEU A 7 -1.89 -6.16 1.94
C LEU A 7 -2.60 -7.52 1.97
N LEU A 8 -1.89 -8.63 1.73
CA LEU A 8 -2.48 -9.97 1.81
C LEU A 8 -2.95 -10.30 3.23
N ARG A 9 -2.16 -9.95 4.25
CA ARG A 9 -2.54 -10.10 5.66
C ARG A 9 -3.80 -9.29 5.99
N GLU A 10 -3.87 -8.05 5.51
CA GLU A 10 -5.03 -7.18 5.68
C GLU A 10 -6.30 -7.75 5.02
N SER A 11 -6.18 -8.37 3.84
CA SER A 11 -7.30 -9.08 3.18
C SER A 11 -7.74 -10.34 3.93
N LEU A 12 -6.84 -11.02 4.64
CA LEU A 12 -7.17 -12.20 5.47
C LEU A 12 -7.87 -11.82 6.78
N THR A 13 -7.51 -10.69 7.36
CA THR A 13 -7.95 -10.23 8.68
C THR A 13 -9.48 -10.22 8.86
N PRO A 14 -10.29 -9.58 8.00
CA PRO A 14 -11.75 -9.57 8.16
C PRO A 14 -12.38 -10.95 7.94
N ALA A 15 -11.76 -11.79 7.10
CA ALA A 15 -12.22 -13.14 6.83
C ALA A 15 -12.10 -14.05 8.06
N ILE A 16 -11.07 -13.82 8.89
CA ILE A 16 -10.77 -14.63 10.07
C ILE A 16 -11.38 -14.03 11.36
N LEU A 17 -11.43 -12.70 11.49
CA LEU A 17 -12.02 -12.03 12.67
C LEU A 17 -13.52 -12.22 12.81
N GLN A 18 -14.25 -12.53 11.73
CA GLN A 18 -15.70 -12.71 11.76
C GLN A 18 -16.20 -13.80 12.74
N LYS A 19 -15.33 -14.71 13.20
CA LYS A 19 -15.70 -15.83 14.10
C LYS A 19 -15.11 -15.76 15.52
N SER A 20 -14.13 -14.89 15.78
CA SER A 20 -13.42 -14.78 17.08
C SER A 20 -14.24 -14.09 18.20
N ILE A 21 -15.36 -13.43 17.87
CA ILE A 21 -16.13 -12.55 18.77
C ILE A 21 -16.85 -13.29 19.93
N LEU A 22 -16.71 -14.62 20.04
CA LEU A 22 -17.42 -15.45 21.02
C LEU A 22 -16.55 -16.01 22.16
N SER A 23 -15.27 -15.62 22.28
CA SER A 23 -14.33 -16.26 23.22
C SER A 23 -14.24 -15.57 24.60
N PRO A 24 -14.10 -16.33 25.71
CA PRO A 24 -14.07 -15.79 27.07
C PRO A 24 -12.75 -15.11 27.49
N ASN A 25 -11.66 -15.15 26.71
CA ASN A 25 -10.36 -14.61 27.14
C ASN A 25 -9.62 -13.81 26.02
N PRO A 26 -10.03 -12.56 25.76
CA PRO A 26 -9.77 -11.87 24.50
C PRO A 26 -8.32 -11.45 24.25
N ALA A 27 -7.47 -11.35 25.28
CA ALA A 27 -6.08 -10.90 25.11
C ALA A 27 -5.16 -12.01 24.59
N THR A 28 -5.28 -13.22 25.14
CA THR A 28 -4.53 -14.41 24.68
C THR A 28 -5.03 -14.85 23.31
N ASP A 29 -6.36 -14.81 23.11
CA ASP A 29 -6.96 -15.13 21.81
C ASP A 29 -6.52 -14.16 20.70
N LEU A 30 -6.22 -12.89 21.01
CA LEU A 30 -5.79 -11.91 20.02
C LEU A 30 -4.34 -12.11 19.57
N GLU A 31 -3.46 -12.51 20.48
CA GLU A 31 -2.06 -12.83 20.19
C GLU A 31 -1.97 -14.13 19.38
N ASP A 32 -2.69 -15.18 19.82
CA ASP A 32 -2.81 -16.45 19.09
C ASP A 32 -3.43 -16.25 17.70
N LEU A 33 -4.40 -15.34 17.55
CA LEU A 33 -5.00 -15.00 16.27
C LEU A 33 -4.04 -14.22 15.35
N SER A 34 -3.22 -13.33 15.91
CA SER A 34 -2.22 -12.59 15.15
C SER A 34 -1.17 -13.53 14.56
N ASP A 35 -0.68 -14.46 15.38
CA ASP A 35 0.29 -15.48 14.97
C ASP A 35 -0.31 -16.44 13.94
N PHE A 36 -1.58 -16.83 14.12
CA PHE A 36 -2.32 -17.62 13.14
C PHE A 36 -2.46 -16.90 11.80
N LEU A 37 -2.78 -15.61 11.82
CA LEU A 37 -2.83 -14.76 10.62
C LEU A 37 -1.47 -14.69 9.93
N ASP A 38 -0.36 -14.59 10.68
CA ASP A 38 0.99 -14.48 10.11
C ASP A 38 1.41 -15.79 9.45
N TYR A 39 1.12 -16.90 10.12
CA TYR A 39 1.30 -18.24 9.58
C TYR A 39 0.53 -18.44 8.27
N LEU A 40 -0.78 -18.16 8.26
CA LEU A 40 -1.60 -18.32 7.05
C LEU A 40 -1.16 -17.39 5.93
N THR A 41 -0.81 -16.14 6.26
CA THR A 41 -0.29 -15.17 5.27
C THR A 41 0.98 -15.71 4.65
N GLN A 42 1.91 -16.25 5.45
CA GLN A 42 3.15 -16.83 4.95
C GLN A 42 2.91 -18.02 4.02
N GLU A 43 2.08 -18.99 4.43
CA GLU A 43 1.76 -20.16 3.60
C GLU A 43 1.12 -19.74 2.28
N LEU A 44 0.12 -18.85 2.31
CA LEU A 44 -0.55 -18.35 1.10
C LEU A 44 0.40 -17.54 0.22
N TYR A 45 1.23 -16.68 0.79
CA TYR A 45 2.16 -15.85 0.03
C TYR A 45 3.20 -16.72 -0.70
N THR A 46 3.69 -17.79 -0.06
CA THR A 46 4.61 -18.74 -0.73
C THR A 46 3.95 -19.59 -1.80
N PHE A 47 2.64 -19.86 -1.68
CA PHE A 47 1.86 -20.53 -2.71
C PHE A 47 1.65 -19.65 -3.95
N LEU A 48 1.59 -18.32 -3.78
CA LEU A 48 1.42 -17.40 -4.90
C LEU A 48 2.65 -17.38 -5.81
N PRO A 49 2.46 -17.33 -7.15
CA PRO A 49 3.57 -17.17 -8.08
C PRO A 49 4.22 -15.78 -7.93
N PRO A 50 5.50 -15.62 -8.30
CA PRO A 50 6.24 -14.36 -8.12
C PRO A 50 5.55 -13.09 -8.65
N PRO A 51 4.86 -13.11 -9.82
CA PRO A 51 4.16 -11.92 -10.30
C PRO A 51 3.05 -11.42 -9.38
N LEU A 52 2.41 -12.33 -8.64
CA LEU A 52 1.37 -11.97 -7.66
C LEU A 52 1.97 -11.52 -6.34
N GLN A 53 3.14 -12.03 -5.94
CA GLN A 53 3.87 -11.54 -4.77
C GLN A 53 4.34 -10.08 -4.96
N THR A 54 4.71 -9.70 -6.17
CA THR A 54 5.22 -8.36 -6.52
C THR A 54 4.27 -7.55 -7.40
N ALA A 55 2.95 -7.75 -7.26
CA ALA A 55 1.95 -6.96 -7.97
C ALA A 55 2.13 -5.45 -7.68
N THR A 56 1.89 -4.60 -8.68
CA THR A 56 2.02 -3.14 -8.56
C THR A 56 0.82 -2.43 -9.22
N PRO A 57 0.51 -1.17 -8.83
CA PRO A 57 -0.60 -0.40 -9.40
C PRO A 57 -0.47 -0.07 -10.90
N LEU A 58 0.65 -0.44 -11.53
CA LEU A 58 0.91 -0.25 -12.96
C LEU A 58 0.34 -1.39 -13.82
N SER A 59 -0.20 -2.43 -13.19
CA SER A 59 -0.65 -3.64 -13.85
C SER A 59 -2.16 -3.81 -13.67
N THR A 60 -2.88 -3.87 -14.79
CA THR A 60 -4.34 -4.03 -14.79
C THR A 60 -4.74 -5.35 -14.13
N THR A 61 -5.64 -5.31 -13.14
CA THR A 61 -6.20 -6.45 -12.39
C THR A 61 -6.57 -7.66 -13.28
N THR A 62 -7.04 -7.38 -14.50
CA THR A 62 -7.39 -8.38 -15.53
C THR A 62 -6.26 -9.29 -15.97
N LEU A 63 -5.00 -8.89 -15.78
CA LEU A 63 -3.81 -9.69 -16.12
C LEU A 63 -3.39 -10.64 -15.00
N TYR A 64 -3.82 -10.38 -13.76
CA TYR A 64 -3.36 -11.13 -12.58
C TYR A 64 -4.32 -12.22 -12.12
N HIS A 65 -5.62 -12.01 -12.29
CA HIS A 65 -6.62 -13.02 -11.93
C HIS A 65 -6.38 -14.40 -12.60
N PRO A 66 -5.96 -14.47 -13.89
CA PRO A 66 -5.62 -15.75 -14.53
C PRO A 66 -4.33 -16.41 -14.01
N LEU A 67 -3.52 -15.69 -13.23
CA LEU A 67 -2.26 -16.20 -12.67
C LEU A 67 -2.45 -16.84 -11.30
N ILE A 68 -3.66 -16.78 -10.71
CA ILE A 68 -3.98 -17.49 -9.48
C ILE A 68 -3.87 -19.00 -9.77
N PRO A 69 -3.03 -19.75 -9.04
CA PRO A 69 -2.98 -21.20 -9.21
C PRO A 69 -4.33 -21.84 -8.88
N PRO A 70 -4.66 -23.02 -9.45
CA PRO A 70 -5.88 -23.72 -9.10
C PRO A 70 -5.99 -23.93 -7.59
N LEU A 71 -7.08 -23.50 -6.97
CA LEU A 71 -7.27 -23.60 -5.52
C LEU A 71 -7.38 -25.06 -5.04
N SER A 72 -7.72 -25.98 -5.94
CA SER A 72 -7.61 -27.42 -5.69
C SER A 72 -6.18 -27.91 -5.43
N THR A 73 -5.16 -27.10 -5.73
CA THR A 73 -3.75 -27.40 -5.42
C THR A 73 -3.25 -26.69 -4.16
N LEU A 74 -4.16 -26.12 -3.37
CA LEU A 74 -3.80 -25.48 -2.12
C LEU A 74 -3.01 -26.43 -1.20
N PRO A 75 -1.99 -25.93 -0.50
CA PRO A 75 -1.28 -26.67 0.53
C PRO A 75 -2.27 -27.27 1.57
N PRO A 76 -2.16 -28.57 1.89
CA PRO A 76 -3.01 -29.19 2.93
C PRO A 76 -2.92 -28.48 4.28
N SER A 77 -1.75 -27.89 4.59
CA SER A 77 -1.52 -27.07 5.78
C SER A 77 -2.55 -25.94 5.93
N ILE A 78 -2.92 -25.26 4.84
CA ILE A 78 -3.91 -24.18 4.85
C ILE A 78 -5.31 -24.74 5.08
N THR A 79 -5.69 -25.78 4.33
CA THR A 79 -7.01 -26.40 4.41
C THR A 79 -7.27 -27.01 5.80
N GLU A 80 -6.30 -27.74 6.33
CA GLU A 80 -6.37 -28.34 7.67
C GLU A 80 -6.42 -27.26 8.75
N SER A 81 -5.60 -26.21 8.64
CA SER A 81 -5.59 -25.12 9.63
C SER A 81 -6.92 -24.38 9.66
N LEU A 82 -7.48 -24.01 8.51
CA LEU A 82 -8.77 -23.31 8.45
C LEU A 82 -9.93 -24.18 8.94
N THR A 83 -9.88 -25.49 8.74
CA THR A 83 -10.89 -26.43 9.24
C THR A 83 -10.73 -26.69 10.74
N ASN A 84 -9.50 -26.87 11.23
CA ASN A 84 -9.19 -27.17 12.63
C ASN A 84 -9.50 -26.00 13.56
N TYR A 85 -9.30 -24.77 13.10
CA TYR A 85 -9.70 -23.56 13.80
C TYR A 85 -11.19 -23.21 13.59
N ASP A 86 -11.95 -24.10 12.95
CA ASP A 86 -13.36 -23.93 12.62
C ASP A 86 -13.61 -22.57 11.94
N ILE A 87 -12.72 -22.12 11.06
CA ILE A 87 -12.94 -20.88 10.28
C ILE A 87 -13.97 -21.15 9.19
N VAL A 88 -13.89 -22.33 8.57
CA VAL A 88 -14.82 -22.83 7.54
C VAL A 88 -15.17 -24.29 7.80
N PRO A 89 -16.37 -24.75 7.39
CA PRO A 89 -16.87 -26.08 7.74
C PRO A 89 -16.30 -27.20 6.86
N ASP A 90 -15.90 -26.90 5.62
CA ASP A 90 -15.39 -27.88 4.67
C ASP A 90 -14.41 -27.28 3.65
N THR A 91 -13.81 -28.14 2.83
CA THR A 91 -12.82 -27.79 1.79
C THR A 91 -13.39 -26.88 0.71
N ASP A 92 -14.66 -27.05 0.32
CA ASP A 92 -15.28 -26.20 -0.71
C ASP A 92 -15.40 -24.75 -0.19
N ASP A 93 -15.67 -24.59 1.09
CA ASP A 93 -15.71 -23.28 1.75
C ASP A 93 -14.31 -22.69 1.99
N VAL A 94 -13.27 -23.52 2.17
CA VAL A 94 -11.86 -23.07 2.13
C VAL A 94 -11.57 -22.41 0.78
N GLU A 95 -11.87 -23.10 -0.33
CA GLU A 95 -11.58 -22.57 -1.66
C GLU A 95 -12.33 -21.26 -1.93
N LYS A 96 -13.61 -21.16 -1.53
CA LYS A 96 -14.39 -19.91 -1.65
C LYS A 96 -13.78 -18.78 -0.83
N LEU A 97 -13.33 -19.06 0.40
CA LEU A 97 -12.71 -18.08 1.28
C LEU A 97 -11.41 -17.55 0.66
N ILE A 98 -10.51 -18.45 0.25
CA ILE A 98 -9.22 -18.08 -0.34
C ILE A 98 -9.42 -17.36 -1.67
N SER A 99 -10.37 -17.80 -2.50
CA SER A 99 -10.73 -17.12 -3.76
C SER A 99 -11.13 -15.65 -3.51
N ARG A 100 -11.98 -15.41 -2.50
CA ARG A 100 -12.39 -14.06 -2.11
C ARG A 100 -11.20 -13.24 -1.62
N VAL A 101 -10.40 -13.78 -0.71
CA VAL A 101 -9.21 -13.10 -0.13
C VAL A 101 -8.22 -12.73 -1.23
N LEU A 102 -7.91 -13.64 -2.16
CA LEU A 102 -6.98 -13.36 -3.25
C LEU A 102 -7.53 -12.31 -4.22
N SER A 103 -8.84 -12.30 -4.45
CA SER A 103 -9.48 -11.26 -5.28
C SER A 103 -9.37 -9.89 -4.62
N GLU A 104 -9.68 -9.78 -3.32
CA GLU A 104 -9.53 -8.55 -2.54
C GLU A 104 -8.07 -8.06 -2.48
N TYR A 105 -7.12 -9.00 -2.30
CA TYR A 105 -5.69 -8.70 -2.32
C TYR A 105 -5.24 -8.16 -3.68
N ILE A 106 -5.60 -8.82 -4.79
CA ILE A 106 -5.22 -8.38 -6.13
C ILE A 106 -5.85 -7.03 -6.44
N ASP A 107 -7.12 -6.82 -6.10
CA ASP A 107 -7.78 -5.53 -6.25
C ASP A 107 -7.04 -4.44 -5.45
N ALA A 108 -6.68 -4.69 -4.19
CA ALA A 108 -5.94 -3.74 -3.37
C ALA A 108 -4.52 -3.46 -3.94
N ALA A 109 -3.79 -4.49 -4.35
CA ALA A 109 -2.44 -4.37 -4.90
C ALA A 109 -2.41 -3.67 -6.28
N CYS A 110 -3.51 -3.79 -7.04
CA CYS A 110 -3.69 -3.15 -8.34
C CYS A 110 -4.43 -1.81 -8.28
N THR A 111 -5.01 -1.45 -7.14
CA THR A 111 -5.71 -0.17 -7.00
C THR A 111 -4.69 0.96 -7.07
N PRO A 112 -4.81 1.87 -8.06
CA PRO A 112 -4.01 3.08 -8.03
C PRO A 112 -4.32 3.82 -6.72
N PRO A 113 -3.31 4.41 -6.04
CA PRO A 113 -3.57 5.18 -4.83
C PRO A 113 -4.70 6.19 -5.10
N PRO A 114 -5.67 6.33 -4.19
CA PRO A 114 -6.91 7.04 -4.46
C PRO A 114 -6.65 8.46 -5.01
N GLU A 115 -7.27 8.81 -6.14
CA GLU A 115 -7.32 10.18 -6.64
C GLU A 115 -8.05 11.06 -5.61
N TRP A 116 -7.31 11.94 -4.95
CA TRP A 116 -7.80 12.57 -3.74
C TRP A 116 -8.68 13.81 -4.01
N THR A 117 -9.98 13.68 -3.76
CA THR A 117 -11.03 14.69 -3.95
C THR A 117 -11.14 15.65 -2.75
N GLY A 118 -10.04 16.32 -2.38
CA GLY A 118 -10.05 17.55 -1.54
C GLY A 118 -10.66 17.49 -0.13
N ALA A 119 -11.22 16.37 0.32
CA ALA A 119 -11.89 16.22 1.61
C ALA A 119 -11.53 14.85 2.22
N GLY A 120 -10.39 14.80 2.88
CA GLY A 120 -9.98 13.67 3.70
C GLY A 120 -9.01 14.11 4.79
N SER A 121 -9.08 13.44 5.93
CA SER A 121 -8.01 13.42 6.92
C SER A 121 -7.04 12.29 6.57
N ARG A 122 -5.76 12.46 6.98
CA ARG A 122 -4.68 11.45 7.17
C ARG A 122 -3.40 11.66 6.35
N ASN A 123 -2.71 12.76 6.65
CA ASN A 123 -1.30 12.63 7.05
C ASN A 123 -1.14 13.50 8.30
N ASP A 124 -1.11 12.88 9.49
CA ASP A 124 -0.94 13.64 10.74
C ASP A 124 0.47 14.27 10.82
N ALA A 125 1.40 13.79 9.98
CA ALA A 125 2.78 14.23 9.89
C ALA A 125 3.13 14.84 8.53
N CYS A 126 4.09 15.76 8.53
CA CYS A 126 4.71 16.26 7.29
C CYS A 126 5.67 15.23 6.71
N GLU A 127 5.59 14.92 5.40
CA GLU A 127 6.45 13.91 4.76
C GLU A 127 7.93 14.31 4.59
N ILE A 128 8.27 15.60 4.78
CA ILE A 128 9.67 16.07 4.72
C ILE A 128 10.30 16.15 6.11
N CYS A 129 9.55 16.60 7.13
CA CYS A 129 10.10 16.84 8.47
C CYS A 129 9.50 15.98 9.57
N GLU A 130 8.60 15.07 9.23
CA GLU A 130 7.97 14.05 10.09
C GLU A 130 7.19 14.59 11.30
N ARG A 131 7.08 15.92 11.42
CA ARG A 131 6.40 16.57 12.53
C ARG A 131 4.91 16.31 12.49
N VAL A 132 4.37 15.79 13.59
CA VAL A 132 2.95 15.56 13.80
C VAL A 132 2.20 16.81 14.28
N GLY A 133 0.89 16.87 14.06
CA GLY A 133 0.00 17.89 14.64
C GLY A 133 0.19 19.30 14.05
N VAL A 134 0.78 19.41 12.86
CA VAL A 134 0.94 20.68 12.14
C VAL A 134 -0.01 20.78 10.96
N GLY A 135 -0.35 22.02 10.58
CA GLY A 135 -1.11 22.28 9.36
C GLY A 135 -0.35 21.79 8.13
N ILE A 136 -0.81 20.68 7.57
CA ILE A 136 -0.33 20.09 6.32
C ILE A 136 -1.10 20.65 5.12
N THR A 137 -0.40 20.75 4.00
CA THR A 137 -0.94 21.21 2.73
C THR A 137 -0.50 20.27 1.64
N TYR A 138 -1.34 20.15 0.63
CA TYR A 138 -1.08 19.35 -0.55
C TYR A 138 -0.07 20.04 -1.47
N HIS A 139 0.97 19.31 -1.87
CA HIS A 139 2.01 19.78 -2.78
C HIS A 139 2.19 18.79 -3.94
N HIS A 140 2.06 19.25 -5.17
CA HIS A 140 2.37 18.43 -6.35
C HIS A 140 3.88 18.27 -6.52
N LEU A 141 4.37 17.02 -6.48
CA LEU A 141 5.77 16.70 -6.68
C LEU A 141 6.22 16.97 -8.13
N ILE A 142 5.32 16.74 -9.09
CA ILE A 142 5.46 17.21 -10.47
C ILE A 142 4.52 18.40 -10.64
N PRO A 143 5.01 19.66 -10.66
CA PRO A 143 4.16 20.83 -10.75
C PRO A 143 3.24 20.76 -11.98
N LYS A 144 1.93 20.98 -11.79
CA LYS A 144 0.91 20.96 -12.87
C LYS A 144 1.28 21.80 -14.08
N SER A 145 1.94 22.94 -13.87
CA SER A 145 2.44 23.81 -14.95
C SER A 145 3.45 23.12 -15.88
N THR A 146 4.02 21.98 -15.49
CA THR A 146 5.02 21.23 -16.24
C THR A 146 4.49 19.95 -16.88
N HIS A 147 3.26 19.52 -16.59
CA HIS A 147 2.68 18.24 -17.06
C HIS A 147 2.77 18.07 -18.58
N ALA A 148 2.32 19.07 -19.35
CA ALA A 148 2.40 19.05 -20.81
C ALA A 148 3.85 18.89 -21.31
N LYS A 149 4.82 19.47 -20.60
CA LYS A 149 6.25 19.37 -20.92
C LYS A 149 6.81 17.99 -20.55
N VAL A 150 6.44 17.46 -19.39
CA VAL A 150 6.81 16.11 -18.91
C VAL A 150 6.39 15.05 -19.92
N ILE A 151 5.13 15.09 -20.39
CA ILE A 151 4.62 14.15 -21.41
C ILE A 151 5.35 14.33 -22.74
N LYS A 152 5.46 15.57 -23.23
CA LYS A 152 6.14 15.87 -24.50
C LYS A 152 7.59 15.42 -24.51
N ARG A 153 8.30 15.53 -23.38
CA ARG A 153 9.71 15.18 -23.22
C ARG A 153 9.92 13.74 -22.72
N LYS A 154 8.83 13.01 -22.41
CA LYS A 154 8.86 11.65 -21.86
C LYS A 154 9.75 11.52 -20.62
N TRP A 155 9.68 12.51 -19.72
CA TRP A 155 10.44 12.44 -18.46
C TRP A 155 9.86 11.39 -17.53
N HIS A 156 8.53 11.35 -17.39
CA HIS A 156 7.81 10.43 -16.53
C HIS A 156 6.55 9.91 -17.24
N PRO A 157 6.03 8.73 -16.86
CA PRO A 157 4.74 8.25 -17.34
C PRO A 157 3.59 9.12 -16.82
N GLU A 158 2.46 9.14 -17.53
CA GLU A 158 1.29 9.99 -17.22
C GLU A 158 0.75 9.75 -15.82
N VAL A 159 0.78 8.51 -15.35
CA VAL A 159 0.35 8.12 -13.99
C VAL A 159 1.12 8.84 -12.87
N MET A 160 2.34 9.32 -13.13
CA MET A 160 3.13 10.02 -12.10
C MET A 160 2.80 11.51 -11.99
N LEU A 161 2.07 12.09 -12.96
CA LEU A 161 1.85 13.54 -13.02
C LEU A 161 1.13 14.08 -11.78
N ASP A 162 0.21 13.31 -11.21
CA ASP A 162 -0.55 13.70 -10.02
C ASP A 162 0.08 13.20 -8.71
N SER A 163 1.36 12.78 -8.74
CA SER A 163 2.12 12.45 -7.53
C SER A 163 2.27 13.67 -6.62
N VAL A 164 2.02 13.48 -5.33
CA VAL A 164 1.91 14.55 -4.34
C VAL A 164 2.62 14.21 -3.03
N ALA A 165 2.83 15.25 -2.21
CA ALA A 165 3.30 15.13 -0.84
C ALA A 165 2.49 16.03 0.11
N TRP A 166 2.34 15.57 1.34
CA TRP A 166 1.71 16.27 2.45
C TRP A 166 2.75 17.03 3.26
N LEU A 167 2.82 18.33 3.03
CA LEU A 167 3.87 19.17 3.57
C LEU A 167 3.31 20.21 4.52
N CYS A 168 3.94 20.36 5.69
CA CYS A 168 3.68 21.52 6.53
C CYS A 168 4.07 22.80 5.79
N ARG A 169 3.41 23.92 6.12
CA ARG A 169 3.65 25.22 5.45
C ARG A 169 5.14 25.60 5.31
N PRO A 170 6.00 25.45 6.34
CA PRO A 170 7.44 25.73 6.21
C PRO A 170 8.14 24.84 5.18
N CYS A 171 7.87 23.53 5.16
CA CYS A 171 8.47 22.59 4.20
C CYS A 171 7.99 22.87 2.78
N HIS A 172 6.68 23.08 2.59
CA HIS A 172 6.11 23.46 1.31
C HIS A 172 6.79 24.72 0.74
N SER A 173 6.94 25.75 1.57
CA SER A 173 7.61 26.98 1.17
C SER A 173 9.11 26.76 0.84
N THR A 174 9.74 25.76 1.45
CA THR A 174 11.16 25.44 1.18
C THR A 174 11.31 24.75 -0.16
N VAL A 175 10.43 23.80 -0.51
CA VAL A 175 10.43 23.12 -1.82
C VAL A 175 10.25 24.12 -2.96
N HIS A 176 9.32 25.07 -2.85
CA HIS A 176 9.15 26.10 -3.88
C HIS A 176 10.31 27.09 -4.00
N ARG A 177 11.23 27.12 -3.04
CA ARG A 177 12.43 27.96 -3.09
C ARG A 177 13.69 27.21 -3.51
N CYS A 178 13.71 25.88 -3.40
CA CYS A 178 14.93 25.10 -3.62
C CYS A 178 15.29 25.01 -5.10
N ALA A 179 14.29 24.92 -5.98
CA ALA A 179 14.51 24.78 -7.42
C ALA A 179 13.35 25.33 -8.24
N SER A 180 13.58 25.50 -9.55
CA SER A 180 12.52 25.85 -10.49
C SER A 180 11.56 24.67 -10.69
N ASN A 181 10.32 24.95 -11.08
CA ASN A 181 9.31 23.90 -11.34
C ASN A 181 9.79 22.84 -12.34
N GLU A 182 10.60 23.23 -13.32
CA GLU A 182 11.17 22.30 -14.29
C GLU A 182 12.22 21.37 -13.67
N VAL A 183 13.11 21.90 -12.84
CA VAL A 183 14.11 21.10 -12.13
C VAL A 183 13.43 20.16 -11.13
N LEU A 184 12.41 20.65 -10.40
CA LEU A 184 11.59 19.80 -9.54
C LEU A 184 10.95 18.66 -10.32
N ALA A 185 10.28 18.96 -11.44
CA ALA A 185 9.64 17.94 -12.28
C ALA A 185 10.62 16.93 -12.86
N ARG A 186 11.84 17.34 -13.22
CA ARG A 186 12.81 16.48 -13.90
C ARG A 186 13.65 15.64 -12.94
N GLU A 187 14.12 16.24 -11.85
CA GLU A 187 15.18 15.69 -11.01
C GLU A 187 14.72 15.39 -9.58
N TYR A 188 13.64 16.02 -9.10
CA TYR A 188 13.21 15.95 -7.70
C TYR A 188 11.70 15.71 -7.55
N TYR A 189 11.20 14.73 -8.28
CA TYR A 189 9.77 14.42 -8.45
C TYR A 189 9.22 13.41 -7.42
N THR A 190 9.99 13.11 -6.37
CA THR A 190 9.58 12.29 -5.22
C THR A 190 10.07 12.91 -3.92
N VAL A 191 9.45 12.56 -2.78
CA VAL A 191 9.90 13.02 -1.45
C VAL A 191 11.33 12.56 -1.16
N ALA A 192 11.67 11.32 -1.49
CA ALA A 192 13.02 10.78 -1.32
C ALA A 192 14.08 11.63 -2.06
N LEU A 193 13.82 11.98 -3.33
CA LEU A 193 14.72 12.83 -4.11
C LEU A 193 14.81 14.25 -3.53
N LEU A 194 13.71 14.83 -3.04
CA LEU A 194 13.73 16.13 -2.36
C LEU A 194 14.63 16.09 -1.11
N LEU A 195 14.58 15.00 -0.34
CA LEU A 195 15.40 14.83 0.86
C LEU A 195 16.90 14.69 0.55
N GLU A 196 17.29 14.32 -0.67
CA GLU A 196 18.70 14.28 -1.07
C GLU A 196 19.30 15.69 -1.26
N ARG A 197 18.48 16.75 -1.34
CA ARG A 197 18.98 18.11 -1.55
C ARG A 197 19.48 18.77 -0.26
N GLU A 198 20.66 19.38 -0.34
CA GLU A 198 21.27 20.10 0.78
C GLU A 198 20.43 21.28 1.30
N ASP A 199 19.73 22.00 0.42
CA ASP A 199 18.90 23.14 0.80
C ASP A 199 17.60 22.74 1.53
N ILE A 200 17.02 21.59 1.17
CA ILE A 200 15.94 20.94 1.92
C ILE A 200 16.45 20.48 3.29
N GLN A 201 17.57 19.76 3.33
CA GLN A 201 18.20 19.28 4.57
C GLN A 201 18.58 20.42 5.53
N ARG A 202 19.12 21.52 5.00
CA ARG A 202 19.40 22.72 5.80
C ARG A 202 18.11 23.36 6.34
N GLY A 203 17.05 23.34 5.54
CA GLY A 203 15.72 23.78 5.97
C GLY A 203 15.16 22.94 7.12
N LEU A 204 15.50 21.64 7.19
CA LEU A 204 15.13 20.76 8.30
C LEU A 204 15.88 21.08 9.59
N LYS A 205 17.17 21.39 9.51
CA LYS A 205 18.03 21.67 10.69
C LYS A 205 17.69 22.98 11.40
N ASN A 206 17.09 23.93 10.69
CA ASN A 206 16.76 25.27 11.20
C ASN A 206 15.32 25.36 11.74
N ARG A 207 14.72 24.24 12.16
CA ARG A 207 13.27 24.11 12.42
C ARG A 207 12.91 23.40 13.70
#